data_AF-A0A2S7ITX8-F1
#
_entry.id   AF-A0A2S7ITX8-F1
#
_cell.length_a   1.000
_cell.length_b   1.000
_cell.length_c   1.000
_cell.angle_alpha   90.00
_cell.angle_beta   90.00
_cell.angle_gamma   90.00
#
_symmetry.space_group_name_H-M   'P 1'
#
loop_
_entity.id
_entity.type
_entity.pdbx_description
1 polymer ?
#
loop_
_entity_poly.entity_id
_entity_poly.type
_entity_poly.pdbx_seq_one_letter_code
_entity_poly.pdbx_strand_id
1 'polypeptide(L)'
;VDAVLEAGADWVHIDVMDGHFVTNITFCPQVGKAIRPRNKAFFDAHLIIAPGDPYMAPFAAAGFDLITIHAASGPHTPRSLPSICALGKTAGLAVIPATNDD
;
A
#
# COMPACT_ATOMS: atom_id res chain seq x y z
N VAL A 1 -15.95 5.31 -3.15
CA VAL A 1 -15.22 4.60 -4.22
C VAL A 1 -16.02 4.64 -5.50
N ASP A 2 -17.23 4.11 -5.54
CA ASP A 2 -18.03 4.06 -6.78
C ASP A 2 -18.22 5.45 -7.44
N ALA A 3 -18.55 6.49 -6.65
CA ALA A 3 -18.69 7.85 -7.17
C ALA A 3 -17.42 8.41 -7.85
N VAL A 4 -16.21 8.07 -7.38
CA VAL A 4 -14.97 8.54 -8.03
C VAL A 4 -14.64 7.72 -9.28
N LEU A 5 -15.02 6.44 -9.30
CA LEU A 5 -14.89 5.58 -10.49
C LEU A 5 -15.87 6.01 -11.58
N GLU A 6 -17.11 6.35 -11.23
CA GLU A 6 -18.10 6.92 -12.14
C GLU A 6 -17.66 8.29 -12.69
N ALA A 7 -16.89 9.06 -11.91
CA ALA A 7 -16.26 10.30 -12.35
C ALA A 7 -15.02 10.09 -13.25
N GLY A 8 -14.63 8.84 -13.53
CA GLY A 8 -13.55 8.48 -14.45
C GLY A 8 -12.19 8.25 -13.80
N ALA A 9 -12.10 8.06 -12.49
CA ALA A 9 -10.84 7.68 -11.85
C ALA A 9 -10.41 6.27 -12.26
N ASP A 10 -9.13 6.11 -12.63
CA ASP A 10 -8.55 4.81 -12.98
C ASP A 10 -8.27 3.95 -11.74
N TRP A 11 -7.76 4.58 -10.68
CA TRP A 11 -7.18 3.93 -9.51
C TRP A 11 -7.85 4.39 -8.21
N VAL A 12 -7.84 3.51 -7.22
CA VAL A 12 -8.21 3.82 -5.84
C VAL A 12 -6.94 3.73 -5.00
N HIS A 13 -6.38 4.90 -4.69
CA HIS A 13 -5.24 5.03 -3.79
C HIS A 13 -5.72 5.04 -2.33
N ILE A 14 -5.08 4.23 -1.48
CA ILE A 14 -5.46 4.05 -0.08
C ILE A 14 -4.22 4.24 0.78
N ASP A 15 -4.20 5.35 1.51
CA ASP A 15 -3.19 5.64 2.53
C ASP A 15 -3.43 4.81 3.80
N VAL A 16 -2.44 4.01 4.16
CA VAL A 16 -2.44 3.15 5.34
C VAL A 16 -1.45 3.72 6.36
N MET A 17 -1.95 4.14 7.51
CA MET A 17 -1.17 4.78 8.57
C MET A 17 -1.36 4.04 9.89
N ASP A 18 -0.29 3.86 10.66
CA ASP A 18 -0.25 3.02 11.87
C ASP A 18 -0.09 3.78 13.19
N GLY A 19 -0.01 5.11 13.17
CA GLY A 19 0.27 5.92 14.36
C GLY A 19 1.73 5.89 14.83
N HIS A 20 2.60 5.11 14.17
CA HIS A 20 4.01 4.96 14.51
C HIS A 20 4.92 5.63 13.48
N PHE A 21 4.75 5.32 12.19
CA PHE A 21 5.52 5.96 11.11
C PHE A 21 5.06 7.39 10.85
N VAL A 22 3.76 7.64 11.02
CA VAL A 22 3.12 8.96 11.11
C VAL A 22 2.14 8.97 12.28
N THR A 23 1.73 10.14 12.75
CA THR A 23 0.86 10.26 13.94
C THR A 23 -0.59 9.84 13.72
N ASN A 24 -1.03 9.79 12.46
CA ASN A 24 -2.41 9.43 12.11
C ASN A 24 -2.58 7.90 12.02
N ILE A 25 -3.82 7.44 12.20
CA ILE A 25 -4.21 6.04 12.02
C ILE A 25 -5.37 6.01 11.03
N THR A 26 -5.28 5.17 10.00
CA THR A 26 -6.32 5.06 8.97
C THR A 26 -6.94 3.66 8.91
N PHE A 27 -6.61 2.87 7.89
CA PHE A 27 -7.34 1.66 7.51
C PHE A 27 -6.45 0.43 7.56
N CYS A 28 -7.07 -0.72 7.82
CA CYS A 28 -6.42 -2.03 7.73
C CYS A 28 -6.78 -2.73 6.40
N PRO A 29 -6.10 -3.83 6.03
CA PRO A 29 -6.38 -4.57 4.80
C PRO A 29 -7.85 -5.00 4.64
N GLN A 30 -8.57 -5.17 5.75
CA GLN A 30 -9.98 -5.59 5.72
C GLN A 30 -10.90 -4.57 5.04
N VAL A 31 -10.54 -3.29 5.07
CA VAL A 31 -11.31 -2.24 4.40
C VAL A 31 -11.25 -2.43 2.88
N GLY A 32 -10.05 -2.63 2.32
CA GLY A 32 -9.89 -2.94 0.90
C GLY A 32 -10.61 -4.23 0.53
N LYS A 33 -10.48 -5.28 1.35
CA LYS A 33 -11.18 -6.57 1.14
C LYS A 33 -12.71 -6.42 1.11
N ALA A 34 -13.28 -5.56 1.95
CA ALA A 34 -14.73 -5.32 1.99
C ALA A 34 -15.24 -4.55 0.75
N ILE A 35 -14.40 -3.70 0.15
CA ILE A 35 -14.75 -2.90 -1.02
C ILE A 35 -14.51 -3.68 -2.31
N ARG A 36 -13.49 -4.56 -2.36
CA ARG A 36 -13.05 -5.27 -3.56
C ARG A 36 -14.17 -5.98 -4.35
N PRO A 37 -15.22 -6.58 -3.75
CA PRO A 37 -16.29 -7.22 -4.52
C PRO A 37 -17.19 -6.24 -5.30
N ARG A 38 -17.15 -4.94 -5.00
CA ARG A 38 -18.07 -3.94 -5.56
C ARG A 38 -17.65 -3.41 -6.93
N ASN A 39 -16.35 -3.44 -7.22
CA ASN A 39 -15.79 -2.92 -8.47
C ASN A 39 -14.48 -3.65 -8.82
N LYS A 40 -13.97 -3.40 -10.03
CA LYS A 40 -12.71 -3.97 -10.53
C LYS A 40 -11.60 -2.93 -10.64
N ALA A 41 -11.70 -1.82 -9.91
CA ALA A 41 -10.71 -0.76 -9.97
C ALA A 41 -9.35 -1.24 -9.46
N PHE A 42 -8.29 -0.62 -9.97
CA PHE A 42 -6.94 -0.89 -9.51
C PHE A 42 -6.75 -0.33 -8.09
N PHE A 43 -6.40 -1.20 -7.14
CA PHE A 43 -6.23 -0.81 -5.74
C PHE A 43 -4.75 -0.66 -5.42
N ASP A 44 -4.38 0.55 -5.02
CA ASP A 44 -3.02 0.93 -4.64
C ASP A 44 -2.97 1.15 -3.11
N ALA A 45 -2.23 0.29 -2.42
CA ALA A 45 -1.95 0.41 -0.99
C ALA A 45 -0.65 1.17 -0.77
N HIS A 46 -0.74 2.37 -0.22
CA HIS A 46 0.43 3.10 0.26
C HIS A 46 0.62 2.87 1.76
N LEU A 47 1.62 2.05 2.09
CA LEU A 47 1.94 1.64 3.45
C LEU A 47 2.85 2.67 4.14
N ILE A 48 2.22 3.68 4.73
CA ILE A 48 2.82 4.72 5.58
C ILE A 48 2.95 4.17 7.01
N ILE A 49 3.67 3.05 7.16
CA ILE A 49 3.77 2.26 8.40
C ILE A 49 5.20 1.76 8.63
N ALA A 50 5.54 1.39 9.87
CA ALA A 50 6.80 0.72 10.20
C ALA A 50 6.63 -0.32 11.34
N PRO A 51 7.09 -1.58 11.17
CA PRO A 51 7.68 -2.13 9.96
C PRO A 51 6.66 -2.38 8.83
N GLY A 52 7.06 -2.14 7.57
CA GLY A 52 6.19 -2.35 6.39
C GLY A 52 6.05 -3.82 5.95
N ASP A 53 7.15 -4.58 5.97
CA ASP A 53 7.22 -5.94 5.41
C ASP A 53 6.13 -6.91 5.90
N PRO A 54 5.78 -6.97 7.20
CA PRO A 54 4.79 -7.93 7.70
C PRO A 54 3.39 -7.74 7.10
N TYR A 55 3.10 -6.56 6.54
CA TYR A 55 1.78 -6.22 6.03
C TYR A 55 1.63 -6.46 4.52
N MET A 56 2.72 -6.70 3.79
CA MET A 56 2.67 -6.93 2.33
C MET A 56 1.76 -8.12 1.97
N ALA A 57 1.94 -9.27 2.64
CA ALA A 57 1.11 -10.46 2.39
C ALA A 57 -0.38 -10.26 2.78
N PRO A 58 -0.71 -9.68 3.95
CA PRO A 58 -2.08 -9.29 4.27
C PRO A 58 -2.76 -8.39 3.23
N PHE A 59 -2.07 -7.35 2.74
CA PHE A 59 -2.61 -6.46 1.70
C PHE A 59 -2.76 -7.17 0.35
N ALA A 60 -1.80 -8.03 -0.03
CA ALA A 60 -1.92 -8.84 -1.23
C ALA A 60 -3.14 -9.78 -1.17
N ALA A 61 -3.35 -10.44 -0.03
CA ALA A 61 -4.49 -11.33 0.22
C ALA A 61 -5.83 -10.59 0.30
N ALA A 62 -5.83 -9.31 0.66
CA ALA A 62 -7.00 -8.45 0.65
C ALA A 62 -7.41 -7.99 -0.78
N GLY A 63 -6.59 -8.29 -1.79
CA GLY A 63 -6.90 -8.02 -3.19
C GLY A 63 -6.36 -6.71 -3.72
N PHE A 64 -5.41 -6.06 -3.03
CA PHE A 64 -4.69 -4.92 -3.58
C PHE A 64 -3.82 -5.35 -4.77
N ASP A 65 -3.63 -4.44 -5.73
CA ASP A 65 -2.92 -4.70 -6.97
C ASP A 65 -1.49 -4.13 -6.94
N LEU A 66 -1.33 -2.93 -6.36
CA LEU A 66 -0.05 -2.30 -6.03
C LEU A 66 0.12 -2.19 -4.52
N ILE A 67 1.32 -2.52 -4.05
CA ILE A 67 1.73 -2.29 -2.65
C ILE A 67 2.99 -1.44 -2.68
N THR A 68 2.88 -0.23 -2.12
CA THR A 68 3.97 0.73 -1.98
C THR A 68 4.39 0.81 -0.53
N ILE A 69 5.67 0.56 -0.24
CA ILE A 69 6.26 0.75 1.10
C ILE A 69 7.19 1.96 1.11
N HIS A 70 7.48 2.56 2.27
CA HIS A 70 8.55 3.56 2.33
C HIS A 70 9.92 2.91 2.46
N ALA A 71 10.94 3.54 1.84
CA ALA A 71 12.34 3.17 2.04
C ALA A 71 12.77 3.22 3.51
N ALA A 72 12.14 4.09 4.30
CA ALA A 72 12.35 4.25 5.73
C ALA A 72 11.48 3.30 6.60
N SER A 73 10.59 2.49 6.01
CA SER A 73 9.68 1.59 6.75
C SER A 73 10.39 0.38 7.39
N GLY A 74 11.66 0.13 7.10
CA GLY A 74 12.40 -0.98 7.69
C GLY A 74 13.82 -1.13 7.12
N PRO A 75 14.64 -2.01 7.72
CA PRO A 75 16.06 -2.15 7.36
C PRO A 75 16.30 -2.98 6.08
N HIS A 76 15.25 -3.46 5.40
CA HIS A 76 15.36 -4.52 4.39
C HIS A 76 14.70 -4.20 3.06
N THR A 77 14.52 -2.91 2.75
CA THR A 77 13.90 -2.40 1.52
C THR A 77 14.33 -3.11 0.22
N PRO A 78 15.62 -3.43 -0.02
CA PRO A 78 16.03 -4.15 -1.24
C PRO A 78 15.39 -5.54 -1.39
N ARG A 79 15.00 -6.19 -0.29
CA ARG A 79 14.33 -7.50 -0.28
C ARG A 79 12.81 -7.38 -0.28
N SER A 80 12.26 -6.26 0.16
CA SER A 80 10.82 -6.04 0.24
C SER A 80 10.17 -5.97 -1.14
N LEU A 81 10.74 -5.24 -2.09
CA LEU A 81 10.15 -5.11 -3.44
C LEU A 81 10.06 -6.46 -4.18
N PRO A 82 11.12 -7.29 -4.24
CA PRO A 82 11.00 -8.64 -4.79
C PRO A 82 9.98 -9.52 -4.05
N SER A 83 9.83 -9.34 -2.75
CA SER A 83 8.83 -10.08 -1.95
C SER A 83 7.41 -9.70 -2.33
N ILE A 84 7.14 -8.41 -2.62
CA ILE A 84 5.83 -7.96 -3.14
C ILE A 84 5.57 -8.57 -4.52
N CYS A 85 6.56 -8.55 -5.41
CA CYS A 85 6.44 -9.17 -6.73
C CYS A 85 6.18 -10.68 -6.64
N ALA A 86 6.81 -11.39 -5.70
CA ALA A 86 6.60 -12.81 -5.46
C ALA A 86 5.18 -13.14 -4.96
N LEU A 87 4.47 -12.17 -4.38
CA LEU A 87 3.04 -12.26 -4.04
C LEU A 87 2.12 -12.03 -5.26
N GLY A 88 2.69 -11.83 -6.45
CA GLY A 88 1.96 -11.57 -7.69
C GLY A 88 1.40 -10.15 -7.79
N LYS A 89 1.99 -9.19 -7.06
CA LYS A 89 1.57 -7.79 -6.99
C LYS A 89 2.60 -6.86 -7.60
N THR A 90 2.16 -5.68 -8.05
CA THR A 90 3.11 -4.63 -8.42
C THR A 90 3.73 -4.05 -7.15
N ALA A 91 5.04 -3.83 -7.17
CA ALA A 91 5.78 -3.27 -6.03
C ALA A 91 6.08 -1.79 -6.26
N GLY A 92 5.85 -0.97 -5.23
CA GLY A 92 6.20 0.45 -5.21
C GLY A 92 7.15 0.77 -4.06
N LEU A 93 7.98 1.79 -4.26
CA LEU A 93 8.84 2.36 -3.23
C LEU A 93 8.57 3.86 -3.11
N ALA A 94 8.17 4.30 -1.92
CA ALA A 94 8.02 5.70 -1.57
C ALA A 94 9.25 6.21 -0.80
N VAL A 95 9.65 7.44 -1.10
CA VAL A 95 10.65 8.19 -0.33
C VAL A 95 9.97 9.35 0.38
N ILE A 96 10.43 9.70 1.58
CA ILE A 96 9.97 10.92 2.25
C ILE A 96 10.77 12.10 1.69
N PRO A 97 10.26 13.34 1.75
CA PRO A 97 10.99 14.50 1.21
C PRO A 97 12.40 14.70 1.78
N ALA A 98 12.64 14.24 3.02
CA ALA A 98 13.94 14.31 3.67
C ALA A 98 14.85 13.09 3.39
N THR A 99 14.42 12.17 2.53
CA THR A 99 15.28 11.08 2.05
C THR A 99 16.33 11.70 1.13
N ASN A 100 17.60 11.55 1.49
CA ASN A 100 18.72 11.98 0.64
C ASN A 100 18.99 10.95 -0.46
N ASP A 101 19.52 11.41 -1.59
CA ASP A 101 19.81 10.61 -2.79
C ASP A 101 21.16 9.84 -2.74
N ASP A 102 21.79 9.77 -1.56
CA ASP A 102 23.11 9.15 -1.37
C ASP A 102 23.06 7.61 -1.30
#